data_AF-A0AAU1S8N1-F1
#
_entry.id   AF-A0AAU1S8N1-F1
#
_cell.length_a   1.000
_cell.length_b   1.000
_cell.length_c   1.000
_cell.angle_alpha   90.00
_cell.angle_beta   90.00
_cell.angle_gamma   90.00
#
_symmetry.space_group_name_H-M   'P 1'
#
loop_
_entity.id
_entity.type
_entity.pdbx_description
1 polymer ?
#
loop_
_entity_poly.entity_id
_entity_poly.type
_entity_poly.pdbx_seq_one_letter_code
_entity_poly.pdbx_strand_id
1 'polypeptide(L)'
;MSTTAATGFCRVTVVAPDSRIDVALPEDIAVADIYPEILRLTGQTQAAGNPTGYHLVRRDGTVLDGARTLAAQQVLDGELLSLRPFAQSLPPAVFDDVSDAVASAVTRDRHLWSDELLRGAGLLGGVLLLVLMGFVLWFADPVRHDMHSLPGIIAGSAGLLLTAFAGVRARVYGDRATAVALGLGALPLVLIAGSGIIGPDAGQGPGRLQFLLGCVSVLVASVVLVALTPSGDAPFVAATFVATVGTLATFVAILTRVSATGTAAVCAPVALGLVAFLPGLSARFARLPIGYASPRTAPGGYDDSFADPNASPEPGGFPVDADRIAAQARRGHEMLLGLVGGCAAVVVGSAAVLGFSGNVWGRLLALAAGLAMLLRARLFRYTSQVACVLVAGIGAVALLILGLSLNPPTDLVRELARYGDSGSLDIRTVWLSAAVAAGAALLTAIGLIIPRKGLSPFWGRLLDLTESALLLSLVPLCLAVLDVFARARALTS
;
A
#
# COMPACT_ATOMS: atom_id res chain seq x y z
N MET A 1 -0.55 15.88 58.80
CA MET A 1 0.79 15.37 58.45
C MET A 1 0.66 13.88 58.28
N SER A 2 0.50 13.41 57.04
CA SER A 2 0.41 11.98 56.73
C SER A 2 1.82 11.46 56.52
N THR A 3 2.28 10.60 57.42
CA THR A 3 3.51 9.81 57.25
C THR A 3 3.29 8.79 56.16
N THR A 4 3.71 9.10 54.94
CA THR A 4 3.88 8.10 53.88
C THR A 4 4.96 7.13 54.35
N ALA A 5 4.59 5.86 54.54
CA ALA A 5 5.57 4.81 54.80
C ALA A 5 6.56 4.78 53.63
N ALA A 6 7.83 5.12 53.88
CA ALA A 6 8.89 4.98 52.89
C ALA A 6 9.09 3.47 52.67
N THR A 7 8.59 2.97 51.54
CA THR A 7 8.72 1.55 51.19
C THR A 7 10.15 1.16 50.83
N GLY A 8 11.10 2.10 50.82
CA GLY A 8 12.48 1.83 50.39
C GLY A 8 12.61 1.62 48.88
N PHE A 9 11.55 1.87 48.11
CA PHE A 9 11.48 1.64 46.67
C PHE A 9 10.93 2.87 45.94
N CYS A 10 11.51 3.16 44.78
CA CYS A 10 11.09 4.17 43.84
C CYS A 10 10.62 3.48 42.54
N ARG A 11 9.37 3.70 42.12
CA ARG A 11 8.84 3.21 40.85
C ARG A 11 9.31 4.14 39.74
N VAL A 12 10.02 3.59 38.78
CA VAL A 12 10.50 4.34 37.62
C VAL A 12 10.11 3.62 36.35
N THR A 13 9.89 4.39 35.29
CA THR A 13 9.77 3.85 33.95
C THR A 13 11.16 3.83 33.33
N VAL A 14 11.71 2.65 33.02
CA VAL A 14 12.95 2.52 32.25
C VAL A 14 12.61 2.31 30.78
N VAL A 15 13.09 3.21 29.92
CA VAL A 15 12.96 3.14 28.46
C VAL A 15 14.29 2.73 27.85
N ALA A 16 14.37 1.50 27.38
CA ALA A 16 15.47 0.96 26.58
C ALA A 16 15.16 1.13 25.07
N PRO A 17 16.13 0.88 24.16
CA PRO A 17 15.93 1.05 22.72
C PRO A 17 14.71 0.30 22.16
N ASP A 18 14.51 -0.95 22.60
CA ASP A 18 13.48 -1.84 22.07
C ASP A 18 12.42 -2.25 23.11
N SER A 19 12.51 -1.73 24.35
CA SER A 19 11.61 -2.11 25.43
C SER A 19 11.34 -0.96 26.39
N ARG A 20 10.16 -0.97 27.00
CA ARG A 20 9.80 -0.09 28.11
C ARG A 20 9.27 -0.94 29.24
N ILE A 21 9.82 -0.74 30.44
CA ILE A 21 9.39 -1.46 31.64
C ILE A 21 9.14 -0.46 32.78
N ASP A 22 8.13 -0.73 33.58
CA ASP A 22 7.89 -0.02 34.83
C ASP A 22 8.36 -0.91 35.98
N VAL A 23 9.34 -0.43 36.74
CA VAL A 23 10.03 -1.21 37.77
C VAL A 23 10.10 -0.44 39.08
N ALA A 24 9.90 -1.14 40.19
CA ALA A 24 10.17 -0.60 41.52
C ALA A 24 11.62 -0.93 41.89
N LEU A 25 12.47 0.08 41.97
CA LEU A 25 13.89 -0.06 42.28
C LEU A 25 14.17 0.38 43.72
N PRO A 26 15.06 -0.31 44.46
CA PRO A 26 15.48 0.13 45.80
C PRO A 26 16.07 1.54 45.76
N GLU A 27 15.63 2.42 46.66
CA GLU A 27 16.05 3.83 46.65
C GLU A 27 17.39 4.08 47.36
N ASP A 28 17.81 3.12 48.20
CA ASP A 28 18.96 3.15 49.10
C ASP A 28 20.18 2.36 48.58
N ILE A 29 20.05 1.64 47.47
CA ILE A 29 21.14 0.90 46.82
C ILE A 29 21.76 1.75 45.71
N ALA A 30 23.07 1.62 45.50
CA ALA A 30 23.78 2.29 44.42
C ALA A 30 23.25 1.84 43.05
N VAL A 31 23.13 2.78 42.12
CA VAL A 31 22.61 2.50 40.78
C VAL A 31 23.45 1.42 40.06
N ALA A 32 24.76 1.37 40.32
CA ALA A 32 25.69 0.33 39.85
C ALA A 32 25.21 -1.11 40.15
N ASP A 33 24.70 -1.36 41.34
CA ASP A 33 24.31 -2.70 41.80
C ASP A 33 22.94 -3.13 41.26
N ILE A 34 22.12 -2.15 40.86
CA ILE A 34 20.78 -2.38 40.30
C ILE A 34 20.83 -2.60 38.77
N TYR A 35 21.88 -2.12 38.09
CA TYR A 35 22.04 -2.24 36.63
C TYR A 35 21.88 -3.66 36.06
N PRO A 36 22.51 -4.71 36.63
CA PRO A 36 22.40 -6.07 36.08
C PRO A 36 20.94 -6.55 36.02
N GLU A 37 20.14 -6.17 37.02
CA GLU A 37 18.73 -6.53 37.10
C GLU A 37 17.90 -5.73 36.07
N ILE A 38 18.18 -4.43 35.90
CA ILE A 38 17.54 -3.60 34.87
C ILE A 38 17.84 -4.16 33.48
N LEU A 39 19.08 -4.55 33.20
CA LEU A 39 19.48 -5.15 31.92
C LEU A 39 18.77 -6.48 31.68
N ARG A 40 18.67 -7.33 32.71
CA ARG A 40 17.93 -8.59 32.64
C ARG A 40 16.45 -8.36 32.34
N LEU A 41 15.80 -7.41 33.03
CA LEU A 41 14.39 -7.10 32.85
C LEU A 41 14.08 -6.42 31.51
N THR A 42 15.02 -5.63 30.97
CA THR A 42 14.89 -4.99 29.64
C THR A 42 15.35 -5.89 28.50
N GLY A 43 15.89 -7.08 28.78
CA GLY A 43 16.43 -8.01 27.79
C GLY A 43 17.60 -7.45 26.98
N GLN A 44 18.24 -6.39 27.45
CA GLN A 44 19.28 -5.69 26.71
C GLN A 44 20.58 -6.48 26.79
N THR A 45 21.05 -6.93 25.62
CA THR A 45 22.32 -7.62 25.47
C THR A 45 23.27 -6.75 24.67
N GLN A 46 24.54 -6.75 25.07
CA GLN A 46 25.54 -5.92 24.42
C GLN A 46 25.99 -6.56 23.09
N ALA A 47 26.04 -5.76 22.03
CA ALA A 47 26.59 -6.19 20.75
C ALA A 47 28.11 -6.37 20.84
N ALA A 48 28.63 -7.44 20.25
CA ALA A 48 30.07 -7.72 20.21
C ALA A 48 30.82 -6.57 19.51
N GLY A 49 31.84 -6.02 20.17
CA GLY A 49 32.70 -4.95 19.64
C GLY A 49 32.37 -3.53 20.11
N ASN A 50 31.28 -3.32 20.86
CA ASN A 50 31.00 -2.01 21.48
C ASN A 50 31.61 -1.88 22.89
N PRO A 51 32.03 -0.67 23.30
CA PRO A 51 32.44 -0.38 24.67
C PRO A 51 31.38 -0.85 25.69
N THR A 52 31.85 -1.47 26.78
CA THR A 52 30.99 -2.11 27.77
C THR A 52 30.31 -1.07 28.68
N GLY A 53 28.99 -1.05 28.70
CA GLY A 53 28.21 -0.33 29.72
C GLY A 53 26.91 0.26 29.21
N TYR A 54 26.02 0.57 30.15
CA TYR A 54 24.81 1.35 29.92
C TYR A 54 24.72 2.47 30.96
N HIS A 55 24.08 3.57 30.57
CA HIS A 55 23.77 4.69 31.44
C HIS A 55 22.27 4.90 31.53
N LEU A 56 21.78 5.13 32.74
CA LEU A 56 20.46 5.68 32.97
C LEU A 56 20.55 7.20 32.87
N VAL A 57 19.77 7.76 31.96
CA VAL A 57 19.74 9.19 31.66
C VAL A 57 18.34 9.70 31.96
N ARG A 58 18.26 10.75 32.75
CA ARG A 58 17.01 11.46 33.02
C ARG A 58 16.49 12.16 31.76
N ARG A 59 15.23 12.56 31.80
CA ARG A 59 14.58 13.27 30.67
C ARG A 59 15.23 14.62 30.33
N ASP A 60 15.85 15.27 31.31
CA ASP A 60 16.62 16.51 31.15
C ASP A 60 18.01 16.29 30.52
N GLY A 61 18.40 15.03 30.28
CA GLY A 61 19.71 14.67 29.74
C GLY A 61 20.77 14.39 30.80
N THR A 62 20.45 14.51 32.10
CA THR A 62 21.38 14.24 33.19
C THR A 62 21.66 12.74 33.29
N VAL A 63 22.93 12.35 33.22
CA VAL A 63 23.37 10.96 33.41
C VAL A 63 23.42 10.66 34.91
N LEU A 64 22.76 9.59 35.34
CA LEU A 64 22.83 9.13 36.72
C LEU A 64 24.22 8.55 37.02
N ASP A 65 24.77 8.97 38.15
CA ASP A 65 26.01 8.47 38.71
C ASP A 65 25.78 7.06 39.28
N GLY A 66 26.51 6.07 38.76
CA GLY A 66 26.44 4.68 39.20
C GLY A 66 26.84 4.48 40.66
N ALA A 67 27.70 5.36 41.21
CA ALA A 67 28.18 5.24 42.59
C ALA A 67 27.19 5.75 43.64
N ARG A 68 26.10 6.41 43.22
CA ARG A 68 25.11 7.02 44.12
C ARG A 68 23.79 6.27 44.07
N THR A 69 23.01 6.40 45.13
CA THR A 69 21.66 5.81 45.21
C THR A 69 20.64 6.66 44.45
N LEU A 70 19.46 6.10 44.15
CA LEU A 70 18.37 6.85 43.51
C LEU A 70 17.86 7.99 44.42
N ALA A 71 17.77 7.76 45.73
CA ALA A 71 17.38 8.79 46.69
C ALA A 71 18.41 9.93 46.77
N ALA A 72 19.71 9.61 46.76
CA ALA A 72 20.79 10.61 46.80
C ALA A 72 20.83 11.49 45.53
N GLN A 73 20.29 10.98 44.43
CA GLN A 73 20.17 11.69 43.15
C GLN A 73 18.77 12.30 42.95
N GLN A 74 17.92 12.24 43.98
CA GLN A 74 16.55 12.77 44.01
C GLN A 74 15.65 12.25 42.88
N VAL A 75 15.78 10.96 42.53
CA VAL A 75 14.90 10.31 41.54
C VAL A 75 13.51 10.14 42.13
N LEU A 76 12.50 10.70 41.46
CA LEU A 76 11.13 10.74 41.94
C LEU A 76 10.33 9.52 41.48
N ASP A 77 9.33 9.16 42.26
CA ASP A 77 8.36 8.13 41.91
C ASP A 77 7.60 8.53 40.63
N GLY A 78 7.57 7.64 39.64
CA GLY A 78 7.03 7.87 38.30
C GLY A 78 7.99 8.54 37.31
N GLU A 79 9.25 8.78 37.68
CA GLU A 79 10.22 9.39 36.77
C GLU A 79 10.62 8.43 35.61
N LEU A 80 10.86 9.01 34.43
CA LEU A 80 11.22 8.26 33.23
C LEU A 80 12.73 8.33 33.00
N LEU A 81 13.39 7.18 33.04
CA LEU A 81 14.83 7.01 32.84
C LEU A 81 15.09 6.32 31.49
N SER A 82 15.90 6.94 30.64
CA SER A 82 16.35 6.36 29.37
C SER A 82 17.60 5.53 29.60
N LEU A 83 17.56 4.25 29.24
CA LEU A 83 18.71 3.36 29.26
C LEU A 83 19.46 3.48 27.93
N ARG A 84 20.65 4.10 27.94
CA ARG A 84 21.48 4.32 26.74
C ARG A 84 22.77 3.51 26.79
N PRO A 85 23.19 2.87 25.69
CA PRO A 85 24.52 2.24 25.60
C PRO A 85 25.64 3.26 25.81
N PHE A 86 26.69 2.88 26.54
CA PHE A 86 27.86 3.74 26.77
C PHE A 86 28.49 4.23 25.47
N ALA A 87 28.49 3.38 24.44
CA ALA A 87 28.95 3.72 23.09
C ALA A 87 28.32 5.00 22.52
N GLN A 88 27.07 5.32 22.91
CA GLN A 88 26.34 6.50 22.43
C GLN A 88 26.64 7.77 23.24
N SER A 89 27.33 7.66 24.37
CA SER A 89 27.77 8.79 25.21
C SER A 89 29.23 9.18 24.99
N LEU A 90 29.97 8.47 24.14
CA LEU A 90 31.31 8.91 23.77
C LEU A 90 31.23 10.25 23.01
N PRO A 91 32.19 11.16 23.24
CA PRO A 91 32.35 12.35 22.41
C PRO A 91 32.42 11.94 20.92
N PRO A 92 31.92 12.78 20.01
CA PRO A 92 32.06 12.52 18.59
C PRO A 92 33.54 12.30 18.24
N ALA A 93 33.81 11.35 17.34
CA ALA A 93 35.15 11.08 16.87
C ALA A 93 35.79 12.38 16.35
N VAL A 94 36.91 12.76 16.95
CA VAL A 94 37.74 13.87 16.46
C VAL A 94 38.67 13.25 15.43
N PHE A 95 38.55 13.68 14.18
CA PHE A 95 39.41 13.22 13.09
C PHE A 95 40.62 14.15 13.00
N ASP A 96 41.80 13.56 12.90
CA ASP A 96 43.06 14.32 12.78
C ASP A 96 43.30 14.81 11.34
N ASP A 97 42.62 14.23 10.35
CA ASP A 97 42.72 14.59 8.93
C ASP A 97 41.34 14.96 8.35
N VAL A 98 41.32 16.06 7.60
CA VAL A 98 40.15 16.52 6.83
C VAL A 98 39.75 15.47 5.80
N SER A 99 40.70 14.74 5.21
CA SER A 99 40.42 13.70 4.23
C SER A 99 39.61 12.55 4.84
N ASP A 100 39.93 12.16 6.07
CA ASP A 100 39.26 11.09 6.81
C ASP A 100 37.90 11.56 7.38
N ALA A 101 37.81 12.83 7.79
CA ALA A 101 36.53 13.47 8.13
C ALA A 101 35.58 13.53 6.92
N VAL A 102 36.08 13.83 5.72
CA VAL A 102 35.29 13.83 4.49
C VAL A 102 34.93 12.40 4.07
N ALA A 103 35.86 11.45 4.14
CA ALA A 103 35.60 10.06 3.80
C ALA A 103 34.53 9.43 4.71
N SER A 104 34.63 9.66 6.02
CA SER A 104 33.64 9.21 7.02
C SER A 104 32.29 9.89 6.87
N ALA A 105 32.26 11.20 6.56
CA ALA A 105 31.02 11.91 6.26
C ALA A 105 30.33 11.37 4.99
N VAL A 106 31.09 11.13 3.91
CA VAL A 106 30.55 10.61 2.65
C VAL A 106 30.05 9.18 2.78
N THR A 107 30.76 8.31 3.50
CA THR A 107 30.35 6.92 3.73
C THR A 107 29.15 6.80 4.68
N ARG A 108 29.00 7.74 5.63
CA ARG A 108 27.82 7.80 6.51
C ARG A 108 26.56 8.29 5.78
N ASP A 109 26.70 9.27 4.88
CA ASP A 109 25.54 9.92 4.25
C ASP A 109 25.12 9.28 2.91
N ARG A 110 25.97 8.45 2.30
CA ARG A 110 25.67 7.83 0.99
C ARG A 110 25.70 6.31 1.07
N HIS A 111 24.60 5.69 0.66
CA HIS A 111 24.58 4.26 0.36
C HIS A 111 25.36 4.00 -0.93
N LEU A 112 26.42 3.18 -0.83
CA LEU A 112 27.12 2.65 -1.99
C LEU A 112 26.23 1.66 -2.75
N TRP A 113 26.51 1.49 -4.05
CA TRP A 113 25.87 0.43 -4.83
C TRP A 113 26.18 -0.92 -4.17
N SER A 114 25.13 -1.64 -3.80
CA SER A 114 25.22 -2.92 -3.09
C SER A 114 24.69 -4.06 -3.94
N ASP A 115 25.05 -5.29 -3.57
CA ASP A 115 24.51 -6.50 -4.21
C ASP A 115 22.97 -6.57 -4.09
N GLU A 116 22.40 -6.00 -3.03
CA GLU A 116 20.95 -5.91 -2.85
C GLU A 116 20.29 -4.96 -3.87
N LEU A 117 20.91 -3.81 -4.14
CA LEU A 117 20.46 -2.88 -5.19
C LEU A 117 20.62 -3.51 -6.59
N LEU A 118 21.75 -4.19 -6.85
CA LEU A 118 21.97 -4.92 -8.10
C LEU A 118 20.92 -6.00 -8.31
N ARG A 119 20.62 -6.77 -7.26
CA ARG A 119 19.57 -7.80 -7.28
C ARG A 119 18.19 -7.19 -7.54
N GLY A 120 17.85 -6.11 -6.84
CA GLY A 120 16.58 -5.40 -7.06
C GLY A 120 16.45 -4.88 -8.50
N ALA A 121 17.49 -4.22 -9.02
CA ALA A 121 17.53 -3.72 -10.39
C ALA A 121 17.43 -4.86 -11.42
N GLY A 122 18.13 -5.97 -11.21
CA GLY A 122 18.08 -7.14 -12.07
C GLY A 122 16.68 -7.78 -12.12
N LEU A 123 16.02 -7.90 -10.96
CA LEU A 123 14.64 -8.42 -10.90
C LEU A 123 13.64 -7.47 -11.59
N LEU A 124 13.75 -6.16 -11.36
CA LEU A 124 12.91 -5.16 -12.03
C LEU A 124 13.12 -5.17 -13.55
N GLY A 125 14.38 -5.22 -14.00
CA GLY A 125 14.72 -5.33 -15.42
C GLY A 125 14.20 -6.62 -16.05
N GLY A 126 14.28 -7.75 -15.34
CA GLY A 126 13.73 -9.02 -15.78
C GLY A 126 12.20 -8.97 -15.95
N VAL A 127 11.47 -8.42 -14.97
CA VAL A 127 10.01 -8.22 -15.08
C VAL A 127 9.66 -7.32 -16.26
N LEU A 128 10.39 -6.21 -16.43
CA LEU A 128 10.18 -5.30 -17.55
C LEU A 128 10.36 -6.02 -18.90
N LEU A 129 11.43 -6.80 -19.07
CA LEU A 129 11.67 -7.56 -20.30
C LEU A 129 10.60 -8.63 -20.55
N LEU A 130 10.07 -9.27 -19.51
CA LEU A 130 8.95 -10.23 -19.63
C LEU A 130 7.64 -9.54 -20.05
N VAL A 131 7.37 -8.35 -19.52
CA VAL A 131 6.23 -7.52 -19.96
C VAL A 131 6.42 -7.13 -21.44
N LEU A 132 7.61 -6.67 -21.82
CA LEU A 132 7.93 -6.32 -23.21
C LEU A 132 7.87 -7.54 -24.15
N MET A 133 8.24 -8.73 -23.68
CA MET A 133 8.01 -9.97 -24.42
C MET A 133 6.52 -10.19 -24.71
N GLY A 134 5.64 -9.88 -23.75
CA GLY A 134 4.19 -9.88 -23.98
C GLY A 134 3.78 -8.93 -25.12
N PHE A 135 4.35 -7.72 -25.17
CA PHE A 135 4.12 -6.80 -26.29
C PHE A 135 4.64 -7.37 -27.62
N VAL A 136 5.84 -7.94 -27.65
CA VAL A 136 6.40 -8.58 -28.85
C VAL A 136 5.47 -9.67 -29.37
N LEU A 137 4.95 -10.52 -28.49
CA LEU A 137 4.03 -11.60 -28.85
C LEU A 137 2.66 -11.07 -29.31
N TRP A 138 2.12 -10.06 -28.62
CA TRP A 138 0.85 -9.42 -28.97
C TRP A 138 0.90 -8.76 -30.36
N PHE A 139 2.00 -8.11 -30.70
CA PHE A 139 2.20 -7.42 -31.97
C PHE A 139 2.86 -8.29 -33.06
N ALA A 140 3.03 -9.59 -32.82
CA ALA A 140 3.57 -10.53 -33.81
C ALA A 140 2.65 -10.66 -35.05
N ASP A 141 1.32 -10.60 -34.83
CA ASP A 141 0.34 -10.28 -35.87
C ASP A 141 -0.19 -8.87 -35.60
N PRO A 142 0.36 -7.83 -36.25
CA PRO A 142 0.01 -6.44 -35.97
C PRO A 142 -1.39 -6.07 -36.45
N VAL A 143 -2.05 -6.90 -37.27
CA VAL A 143 -3.36 -6.60 -37.85
C VAL A 143 -4.48 -7.27 -37.08
N ARG A 144 -4.31 -8.55 -36.73
CA ARG A 144 -5.39 -9.34 -36.10
C ARG A 144 -5.13 -9.64 -34.63
N HIS A 145 -3.88 -9.54 -34.18
CA HIS A 145 -3.48 -9.97 -32.84
C HIS A 145 -3.95 -11.41 -32.55
N ASP A 146 -3.85 -12.31 -33.54
CA ASP A 146 -4.33 -13.67 -33.40
C ASP A 146 -3.44 -14.48 -32.46
N MET A 147 -3.95 -14.68 -31.24
CA MET A 147 -3.26 -15.40 -30.19
C MET A 147 -3.56 -16.90 -30.19
N HIS A 148 -4.46 -17.39 -31.05
CA HIS A 148 -4.71 -18.83 -31.25
C HIS A 148 -3.68 -19.46 -32.21
N SER A 149 -2.44 -18.98 -32.11
CA SER A 149 -1.34 -19.37 -32.98
C SER A 149 -0.04 -19.46 -32.16
N LEU A 150 1.10 -19.57 -32.84
CA LEU A 150 2.42 -19.75 -32.22
C LEU A 150 2.73 -18.73 -31.08
N PRO A 151 2.40 -17.43 -31.19
CA PRO A 151 2.62 -16.47 -30.10
C PRO A 151 1.89 -16.82 -28.82
N GLY A 152 0.67 -17.37 -28.89
CA GLY A 152 -0.10 -17.80 -27.72
C GLY A 152 0.50 -19.03 -27.06
N ILE A 153 1.04 -19.96 -27.86
CA ILE A 153 1.75 -21.14 -27.35
C ILE A 153 3.05 -20.73 -26.65
N ILE A 154 3.81 -19.78 -27.22
CA ILE A 154 5.02 -19.23 -26.58
C ILE A 154 4.64 -18.50 -25.28
N ALA A 155 3.62 -17.65 -25.30
CA ALA A 155 3.15 -16.94 -24.11
C ALA A 155 2.69 -17.93 -23.02
N GLY A 156 1.97 -18.99 -23.40
CA GLY A 156 1.44 -19.98 -22.47
C GLY A 156 2.52 -20.84 -21.85
N SER A 157 3.47 -21.32 -22.67
CA SER A 157 4.61 -22.10 -22.18
C SER A 157 5.51 -21.26 -21.27
N ALA A 158 5.85 -20.03 -21.67
CA ALA A 158 6.64 -19.11 -20.84
C ALA A 158 5.91 -18.74 -19.53
N GLY A 159 4.62 -18.40 -19.62
CA GLY A 159 3.79 -18.07 -18.46
C GLY A 159 3.65 -19.24 -17.48
N LEU A 160 3.50 -20.48 -17.98
CA LEU A 160 3.45 -21.67 -17.13
C LEU A 160 4.79 -21.95 -16.46
N LEU A 161 5.89 -21.89 -17.21
CA LEU A 161 7.25 -22.09 -16.70
C LEU A 161 7.59 -21.06 -15.62
N LEU A 162 7.34 -19.77 -15.87
CA LEU A 162 7.59 -18.69 -14.91
C LEU A 162 6.73 -18.84 -13.65
N THR A 163 5.46 -19.25 -13.80
CA THR A 163 4.58 -19.55 -12.66
C THR A 163 5.14 -20.70 -11.81
N ALA A 164 5.60 -21.77 -12.46
CA ALA A 164 6.23 -22.90 -11.78
C ALA A 164 7.52 -22.49 -11.07
N PHE A 165 8.41 -21.74 -11.74
CA PHE A 165 9.63 -21.22 -11.15
C PHE A 165 9.36 -20.28 -9.97
N ALA A 166 8.36 -19.41 -10.06
CA ALA A 166 7.93 -18.55 -8.96
C ALA A 166 7.51 -19.40 -7.74
N GLY A 167 6.69 -20.43 -7.96
CA GLY A 167 6.29 -21.37 -6.91
C GLY A 167 7.47 -22.10 -6.26
N VAL A 168 8.44 -22.57 -7.06
CA VAL A 168 9.66 -23.21 -6.57
C VAL A 168 10.51 -22.23 -5.76
N ARG A 169 10.70 -20.99 -6.23
CA ARG A 169 11.45 -19.95 -5.49
C ARG A 169 10.77 -19.61 -4.17
N ALA A 170 9.44 -19.55 -4.13
CA ALA A 170 8.68 -19.29 -2.92
C ALA A 170 8.74 -20.45 -1.90
N ARG A 171 8.58 -21.70 -2.36
CA ARG A 171 8.47 -22.88 -1.48
C ARG A 171 9.80 -23.51 -1.09
N VAL A 172 10.71 -23.65 -2.05
CA VAL A 172 11.96 -24.42 -1.85
C VAL A 172 13.07 -23.50 -1.38
N TYR A 173 13.21 -22.33 -2.01
CA TYR A 173 14.31 -21.41 -1.72
C TYR A 173 13.96 -20.33 -0.70
N GLY A 174 12.67 -20.17 -0.34
CA GLY A 174 12.21 -19.08 0.52
C GLY A 174 12.46 -17.68 -0.06
N ASP A 175 12.75 -17.58 -1.36
CA ASP A 175 13.11 -16.34 -2.03
C ASP A 175 11.86 -15.63 -2.56
N ARG A 176 11.30 -14.78 -1.71
CA ARG A 176 10.06 -14.05 -1.98
C ARG A 176 10.21 -13.03 -3.10
N ALA A 177 11.32 -12.29 -3.14
CA ALA A 177 11.51 -11.21 -4.11
C ALA A 177 11.56 -11.76 -5.54
N THR A 178 12.32 -12.84 -5.76
CA THR A 178 12.39 -13.49 -7.07
C THR A 178 11.08 -14.21 -7.40
N ALA A 179 10.40 -14.83 -6.43
CA ALA A 179 9.09 -15.43 -6.66
C ALA A 179 8.06 -14.40 -7.13
N VAL A 180 7.98 -13.24 -6.47
CA VAL A 180 7.10 -12.13 -6.86
C VAL A 180 7.46 -11.60 -8.24
N ALA A 181 8.75 -11.39 -8.53
CA ALA A 181 9.20 -10.92 -9.84
C ALA A 181 8.79 -11.88 -10.97
N LEU A 182 9.13 -13.16 -10.86
CA LEU A 182 8.79 -14.17 -11.88
C LEU A 182 7.28 -14.37 -11.99
N GLY A 183 6.57 -14.40 -10.86
CA GLY A 183 5.12 -14.55 -10.83
C GLY A 183 4.40 -13.38 -11.47
N LEU A 184 4.78 -12.13 -11.16
CA LEU A 184 4.21 -10.94 -11.80
C LEU A 184 4.55 -10.86 -13.29
N GLY A 185 5.78 -11.25 -13.68
CA GLY A 185 6.17 -11.34 -15.08
C GLY A 185 5.41 -12.42 -15.88
N ALA A 186 4.94 -13.47 -15.21
CA ALA A 186 4.14 -14.52 -15.83
C ALA A 186 2.71 -14.07 -16.18
N LEU A 187 2.09 -13.19 -15.37
CA LEU A 187 0.66 -12.88 -15.50
C LEU A 187 0.26 -12.26 -16.86
N PRO A 188 1.01 -11.29 -17.44
CA PRO A 188 0.70 -10.78 -18.78
C PRO A 188 0.80 -11.86 -19.85
N LEU A 189 1.79 -12.76 -19.75
CA LEU A 189 1.97 -13.86 -20.70
C LEU A 189 0.83 -14.88 -20.57
N VAL A 190 0.38 -15.18 -19.36
CA VAL A 190 -0.79 -16.04 -19.11
C VAL A 190 -2.08 -15.39 -19.62
N LEU A 191 -2.25 -14.07 -19.46
CA LEU A 191 -3.39 -13.32 -20.02
C LEU A 191 -3.44 -13.47 -21.54
N ILE A 192 -2.30 -13.25 -22.19
CA ILE A 192 -2.12 -13.38 -23.63
C ILE A 192 -2.44 -14.81 -24.06
N ALA A 193 -1.81 -15.81 -23.44
CA ALA A 193 -2.07 -17.22 -23.76
C ALA A 193 -3.54 -17.61 -23.58
N GLY A 194 -4.16 -17.16 -22.48
CA GLY A 194 -5.57 -17.42 -22.19
C GLY A 194 -6.52 -16.83 -23.23
N SER A 195 -6.18 -15.66 -23.79
CA SER A 195 -6.93 -15.05 -24.89
C SER A 195 -6.89 -15.85 -26.19
N GLY A 196 -5.88 -16.70 -26.35
CA GLY A 196 -5.68 -17.59 -27.50
C GLY A 196 -6.27 -19.00 -27.33
N ILE A 197 -6.94 -19.33 -26.22
CA ILE A 197 -7.52 -20.67 -26.02
C ILE A 197 -8.58 -20.98 -27.10
N ILE A 198 -9.40 -19.99 -27.43
CA ILE A 198 -10.41 -20.06 -28.49
C ILE A 198 -10.07 -19.02 -29.55
N GLY A 199 -9.92 -19.48 -30.80
CA GLY A 199 -9.66 -18.59 -31.94
C GLY A 199 -10.75 -17.54 -32.16
N PRO A 200 -10.40 -16.32 -32.57
CA PRO A 200 -11.38 -15.32 -32.97
C PRO A 200 -12.12 -15.73 -34.24
N ASP A 201 -13.32 -15.16 -34.44
CA ASP A 201 -14.06 -15.35 -35.69
C ASP A 201 -13.23 -14.87 -36.89
N ALA A 202 -13.40 -15.55 -38.03
CA ALA A 202 -12.64 -15.26 -39.24
C ALA A 202 -12.75 -13.77 -39.62
N GLY A 203 -11.60 -13.10 -39.73
CA GLY A 203 -11.56 -11.68 -40.07
C GLY A 203 -11.43 -10.73 -38.87
N GLN A 204 -11.66 -11.19 -37.64
CA GLN A 204 -11.70 -10.36 -36.43
C GLN A 204 -10.49 -10.58 -35.52
N GLY A 205 -10.23 -9.62 -34.63
CA GLY A 205 -9.25 -9.76 -33.55
C GLY A 205 -9.88 -10.27 -32.25
N PRO A 206 -9.11 -10.31 -31.14
CA PRO A 206 -9.60 -10.79 -29.85
C PRO A 206 -10.76 -9.94 -29.33
N GLY A 207 -11.89 -10.58 -29.07
CA GLY A 207 -13.11 -9.97 -28.56
C GLY A 207 -13.34 -10.19 -27.07
N ARG A 208 -14.59 -10.02 -26.63
CA ARG A 208 -14.98 -10.15 -25.21
C ARG A 208 -14.72 -11.55 -24.64
N LEU A 209 -14.96 -12.60 -25.44
CA LEU A 209 -14.76 -13.98 -24.98
C LEU A 209 -13.28 -14.30 -24.76
N GLN A 210 -12.41 -13.86 -25.67
CA GLN A 210 -10.97 -14.02 -25.56
C GLN A 210 -10.44 -13.28 -24.32
N PHE A 211 -10.90 -12.05 -24.08
CA PHE A 211 -10.54 -11.32 -22.87
C PHE A 211 -11.03 -12.03 -21.59
N LEU A 212 -12.25 -12.58 -21.58
CA LEU A 212 -12.77 -13.38 -20.46
C LEU A 212 -11.86 -14.59 -20.16
N LEU A 213 -11.49 -15.36 -21.19
CA LEU A 213 -10.60 -16.53 -21.04
C LEU A 213 -9.20 -16.14 -20.57
N GLY A 214 -8.68 -15.00 -21.05
CA GLY A 214 -7.47 -14.39 -20.52
C GLY A 214 -7.60 -14.12 -19.01
N CYS A 215 -8.64 -13.42 -18.58
CA CYS A 215 -8.86 -13.11 -17.16
C CYS A 215 -8.99 -14.39 -16.31
N VAL A 216 -9.71 -15.40 -16.78
CA VAL A 216 -9.84 -16.70 -16.09
C VAL A 216 -8.48 -17.39 -15.97
N SER A 217 -7.66 -17.36 -17.02
CA SER A 217 -6.32 -17.97 -16.99
C SER A 217 -5.41 -17.28 -15.97
N VAL A 218 -5.44 -15.95 -15.93
CA VAL A 218 -4.72 -15.15 -14.91
C VAL A 218 -5.25 -15.47 -13.51
N LEU A 219 -6.57 -15.59 -13.35
CA LEU A 219 -7.19 -15.92 -12.06
C LEU A 219 -6.71 -17.27 -11.54
N VAL A 220 -6.67 -18.30 -12.40
CA VAL A 220 -6.16 -19.62 -12.02
C VAL A 220 -4.68 -19.53 -11.64
N ALA A 221 -3.85 -18.89 -12.46
CA ALA A 221 -2.43 -18.75 -12.17
C ALA A 221 -2.15 -17.97 -10.89
N SER A 222 -2.88 -16.87 -10.64
CA SER A 222 -2.71 -16.05 -9.45
C SER A 222 -3.16 -16.77 -8.18
N VAL A 223 -4.26 -17.54 -8.23
CA VAL A 223 -4.71 -18.38 -7.10
C VAL A 223 -3.67 -19.45 -6.79
N VAL A 224 -3.09 -20.08 -7.82
CA VAL A 224 -1.99 -21.04 -7.64
C VAL A 224 -0.78 -20.36 -6.99
N LEU A 225 -0.39 -19.16 -7.43
CA LEU A 225 0.72 -18.41 -6.83
C LEU A 225 0.45 -18.01 -5.37
N VAL A 226 -0.78 -17.61 -5.02
CA VAL A 226 -1.19 -17.38 -3.63
C VAL A 226 -1.04 -18.67 -2.82
N ALA A 227 -1.57 -19.79 -3.33
CA ALA A 227 -1.49 -21.08 -2.62
C ALA A 227 -0.04 -21.56 -2.45
N LEU A 228 0.84 -21.25 -3.40
CA LEU A 228 2.25 -21.61 -3.36
C LEU A 228 3.11 -20.65 -2.52
N THR A 229 2.62 -19.47 -2.13
CA THR A 229 3.42 -18.46 -1.42
C THR A 229 3.04 -18.39 0.06
N PRO A 230 3.91 -18.82 1.00
CA PRO A 230 3.56 -18.84 2.43
C PRO A 230 3.41 -17.45 3.08
N SER A 231 4.04 -16.42 2.51
CA SER A 231 4.10 -15.05 3.05
C SER A 231 4.54 -14.08 1.95
N GLY A 232 4.08 -12.83 1.99
CA GLY A 232 4.39 -11.83 0.96
C GLY A 232 3.59 -12.04 -0.33
N ASP A 233 2.41 -12.63 -0.22
CA ASP A 233 1.52 -12.98 -1.34
C ASP A 233 0.65 -11.80 -1.83
N ALA A 234 0.78 -10.62 -1.20
CA ALA A 234 0.01 -9.42 -1.53
C ALA A 234 -0.09 -9.10 -3.03
N PRO A 235 0.99 -9.18 -3.86
CA PRO A 235 0.88 -8.96 -5.30
C PRO A 235 0.03 -10.00 -6.03
N PHE A 236 0.05 -11.25 -5.57
CA PHE A 236 -0.77 -12.34 -6.13
C PHE A 236 -2.22 -12.25 -5.69
N VAL A 237 -2.48 -11.77 -4.46
CA VAL A 237 -3.83 -11.41 -3.99
C VAL A 237 -4.39 -10.27 -4.85
N ALA A 238 -3.59 -9.24 -5.13
CA ALA A 238 -3.97 -8.14 -6.02
C ALA A 238 -4.32 -8.66 -7.42
N ALA A 239 -3.47 -9.51 -8.00
CA ALA A 239 -3.71 -10.13 -9.30
C ALA A 239 -4.99 -10.98 -9.31
N THR A 240 -5.22 -11.78 -8.26
CA THR A 240 -6.43 -12.59 -8.08
C THR A 240 -7.67 -11.71 -8.03
N PHE A 241 -7.63 -10.61 -7.29
CA PHE A 241 -8.73 -9.67 -7.20
C PHE A 241 -9.02 -9.02 -8.57
N VAL A 242 -8.00 -8.51 -9.25
CA VAL A 242 -8.14 -7.89 -10.58
C VAL A 242 -8.69 -8.88 -11.60
N ALA A 243 -8.17 -10.10 -11.62
CA ALA A 243 -8.61 -11.15 -12.54
C ALA A 243 -10.05 -11.60 -12.24
N THR A 244 -10.45 -11.64 -10.97
CA THR A 244 -11.84 -11.91 -10.55
C THR A 244 -12.78 -10.81 -11.06
N VAL A 245 -12.42 -9.55 -10.82
CA VAL A 245 -13.22 -8.40 -11.28
C VAL A 245 -13.28 -8.38 -12.81
N GLY A 246 -12.15 -8.58 -13.51
CA GLY A 246 -12.10 -8.66 -14.97
C GLY A 246 -12.97 -9.78 -15.54
N THR A 247 -12.92 -10.97 -14.92
CA THR A 247 -13.76 -12.12 -15.30
C THR A 247 -15.24 -11.78 -15.13
N LEU A 248 -15.65 -11.29 -13.95
CA LEU A 248 -17.04 -10.99 -13.66
C LEU A 248 -17.56 -9.83 -14.52
N ALA A 249 -16.77 -8.77 -14.68
CA ALA A 249 -17.14 -7.61 -15.47
C ALA A 249 -17.31 -7.97 -16.96
N THR A 250 -16.42 -8.80 -17.49
CA THR A 250 -16.49 -9.25 -18.89
C THR A 250 -17.65 -10.22 -19.10
N PHE A 251 -17.88 -11.14 -18.15
CA PHE A 251 -19.03 -12.04 -18.18
C PHE A 251 -20.35 -11.26 -18.21
N VAL A 252 -20.51 -10.27 -17.33
CA VAL A 252 -21.69 -9.37 -17.33
C VAL A 252 -21.77 -8.57 -18.62
N ALA A 253 -20.65 -8.08 -19.17
CA ALA A 253 -20.61 -7.35 -20.43
C ALA A 253 -21.04 -8.22 -21.63
N ILE A 254 -20.75 -9.53 -21.61
CA ILE A 254 -21.22 -10.49 -22.62
C ILE A 254 -22.74 -10.67 -22.51
N LEU A 255 -23.26 -10.90 -21.30
CA LEU A 255 -24.70 -11.12 -21.08
C LEU A 255 -25.55 -9.89 -21.40
N THR A 256 -25.09 -8.72 -20.99
CA THR A 256 -25.82 -7.45 -21.15
C THR A 256 -25.49 -6.72 -22.45
N ARG A 257 -24.50 -7.21 -23.21
CA ARG A 257 -23.95 -6.60 -24.43
C ARG A 257 -23.42 -5.17 -24.25
N VAL A 258 -23.15 -4.75 -23.01
CA VAL A 258 -22.63 -3.40 -22.67
C VAL A 258 -21.23 -3.18 -23.26
N SER A 259 -20.97 -1.96 -23.73
CA SER A 259 -19.68 -1.57 -24.31
C SER A 259 -18.55 -1.62 -23.26
N ALA A 260 -17.30 -1.74 -23.70
CA ALA A 260 -16.14 -1.72 -22.80
C ALA A 260 -16.12 -0.44 -21.92
N THR A 261 -16.47 0.71 -22.52
CA THR A 261 -16.61 1.99 -21.80
C THR A 261 -17.68 1.92 -20.72
N GLY A 262 -18.84 1.31 -20.99
CA GLY A 262 -19.90 1.12 -19.99
C GLY A 262 -19.47 0.18 -18.85
N THR A 263 -18.76 -0.90 -19.17
CA THR A 263 -18.21 -1.82 -18.16
C THR A 263 -17.20 -1.12 -17.27
N ALA A 264 -16.25 -0.38 -17.85
CA ALA A 264 -15.26 0.39 -17.10
C ALA A 264 -15.90 1.48 -16.23
N ALA A 265 -16.99 2.11 -16.70
CA ALA A 265 -17.73 3.11 -15.94
C ALA A 265 -18.38 2.54 -14.67
N VAL A 266 -18.73 1.24 -14.65
CA VAL A 266 -19.23 0.56 -13.45
C VAL A 266 -18.10 0.07 -12.57
N CYS A 267 -17.03 -0.47 -13.16
CA CYS A 267 -15.90 -1.02 -12.41
C CYS A 267 -15.16 0.03 -11.57
N ALA A 268 -14.94 1.25 -12.09
CA ALA A 268 -14.16 2.26 -11.37
C ALA A 268 -14.84 2.73 -10.06
N PRO A 269 -16.13 3.14 -10.06
CA PRO A 269 -16.83 3.50 -8.83
C PRO A 269 -16.97 2.34 -7.84
N VAL A 270 -17.21 1.12 -8.32
CA VAL A 270 -17.33 -0.07 -7.46
C VAL A 270 -16.01 -0.36 -6.75
N ALA A 271 -14.88 -0.32 -7.47
CA ALA A 271 -13.56 -0.51 -6.87
C ALA A 271 -13.23 0.60 -5.86
N LEU A 272 -13.52 1.87 -6.19
CA LEU A 272 -13.36 3.01 -5.27
C LEU A 272 -14.23 2.90 -4.02
N GLY A 273 -15.49 2.48 -4.18
CA GLY A 273 -16.39 2.22 -3.07
C GLY A 273 -15.86 1.11 -2.16
N LEU A 274 -15.37 0.01 -2.74
CA LEU A 274 -14.85 -1.12 -2.00
C LEU A 274 -13.64 -0.75 -1.12
N VAL A 275 -12.78 0.17 -1.57
CA VAL A 275 -11.60 0.64 -0.81
C VAL A 275 -11.98 1.11 0.61
N ALA A 276 -13.15 1.71 0.80
CA ALA A 276 -13.62 2.13 2.12
C ALA A 276 -13.88 0.96 3.08
N PHE A 277 -14.23 -0.21 2.56
CA PHE A 277 -14.60 -1.39 3.34
C PHE A 277 -13.44 -2.39 3.51
N LEU A 278 -12.34 -2.20 2.79
CA LEU A 278 -11.19 -3.12 2.80
C LEU A 278 -10.55 -3.33 4.18
N PRO A 279 -10.36 -2.30 5.05
CA PRO A 279 -9.80 -2.54 6.38
C PRO A 279 -10.65 -3.49 7.23
N GLY A 280 -11.98 -3.30 7.19
CA GLY A 280 -12.93 -4.16 7.91
C GLY A 280 -12.99 -5.58 7.33
N LEU A 281 -12.99 -5.72 6.00
CA LEU A 281 -12.95 -7.02 5.34
C LEU A 281 -11.66 -7.77 5.65
N SER A 282 -10.52 -7.09 5.59
CA SER A 282 -9.22 -7.71 5.87
C SER A 282 -9.12 -8.19 7.33
N ALA A 283 -9.58 -7.38 8.30
CA ALA A 283 -9.59 -7.79 9.70
C ALA A 283 -10.43 -9.07 9.94
N ARG A 284 -11.56 -9.21 9.22
CA ARG A 284 -12.41 -10.41 9.28
C ARG A 284 -11.75 -11.62 8.63
N PHE A 285 -11.12 -11.45 7.46
CA PHE A 285 -10.38 -12.53 6.79
C PHE A 285 -9.18 -12.99 7.60
N ALA A 286 -8.48 -12.05 8.23
CA ALA A 286 -7.40 -12.34 9.16
C ALA A 286 -7.89 -12.98 10.45
N ARG A 287 -9.19 -12.99 10.76
CA ARG A 287 -9.78 -13.49 12.02
C ARG A 287 -9.15 -12.87 13.28
N LEU A 288 -8.75 -11.60 13.19
CA LEU A 288 -8.13 -10.91 14.33
C LEU A 288 -9.05 -10.98 15.55
N PRO A 289 -8.52 -11.25 16.76
CA PRO A 289 -9.33 -11.23 17.97
C PRO A 289 -9.93 -9.83 18.11
N ILE A 290 -11.24 -9.73 17.91
CA ILE A 290 -11.97 -8.53 18.30
C ILE A 290 -11.95 -8.51 19.82
N GLY A 291 -11.16 -7.61 20.40
CA GLY A 291 -11.19 -7.34 21.82
C GLY A 291 -12.55 -6.76 22.18
N TYR A 292 -13.53 -7.63 22.41
CA TYR A 292 -14.78 -7.24 23.02
C TYR A 292 -14.49 -7.04 24.50
N ALA A 293 -14.06 -5.82 24.84
CA ALA A 293 -14.19 -5.36 26.21
C ALA A 293 -15.68 -5.09 26.40
N SER A 294 -16.40 -6.03 27.04
CA SER A 294 -17.69 -5.71 27.66
C SER A 294 -17.49 -4.41 28.43
N PRO A 295 -18.31 -3.35 28.19
CA PRO A 295 -18.28 -2.18 29.05
C PRO A 295 -18.44 -2.68 30.49
N ARG A 296 -17.36 -2.63 31.28
CA ARG A 296 -17.48 -2.83 32.71
C ARG A 296 -18.44 -1.73 33.16
N THR A 297 -19.58 -2.14 33.71
CA THR A 297 -20.49 -1.27 34.44
C THR A 297 -19.65 -0.38 35.35
N ALA A 298 -19.91 0.93 35.29
CA ALA A 298 -19.24 1.91 36.13
C ALA A 298 -19.24 1.44 37.60
N PRO A 299 -18.15 1.64 38.36
CA PRO A 299 -18.15 1.32 39.78
C PRO A 299 -19.16 2.25 40.47
N GLY A 300 -20.33 1.71 40.82
CA GLY A 300 -21.45 2.49 41.35
C GLY A 300 -22.84 1.85 41.25
N GLY A 301 -22.98 0.66 40.64
CA GLY A 301 -24.22 -0.11 40.71
C GLY A 301 -24.33 -0.86 42.04
N TYR A 302 -25.38 -0.59 42.80
CA TYR A 302 -25.69 -1.11 44.15
C TYR A 302 -25.93 -2.63 44.26
N ASP A 303 -25.43 -3.46 43.33
CA ASP A 303 -25.77 -4.89 43.26
C ASP A 303 -24.61 -5.85 43.57
N ASP A 304 -23.44 -5.33 43.97
CA ASP A 304 -22.22 -6.12 44.21
C ASP A 304 -22.09 -6.63 45.67
N SER A 305 -23.19 -6.64 46.44
CA SER A 305 -23.15 -7.00 47.87
C SER A 305 -23.24 -8.52 48.15
N PHE A 306 -23.23 -9.36 47.11
CA PHE A 306 -23.23 -10.83 47.23
C PHE A 306 -22.05 -11.51 46.53
N ALA A 307 -20.97 -10.78 46.23
CA ALA A 307 -19.72 -11.39 45.78
C ALA A 307 -18.96 -11.96 46.99
N ASP A 308 -18.79 -13.27 47.00
CA ASP A 308 -18.04 -14.03 48.00
C ASP A 308 -16.59 -13.48 48.14
N PRO A 309 -16.16 -13.03 49.33
CA PRO A 309 -14.80 -12.56 49.58
C PRO A 309 -13.70 -13.60 49.34
N ASN A 310 -14.08 -14.89 49.20
CA ASN A 310 -13.16 -16.00 48.89
C ASN A 310 -13.14 -16.39 47.41
N ALA A 311 -13.84 -15.67 46.52
CA ALA A 311 -13.69 -15.87 45.09
C ALA A 311 -12.27 -15.45 44.68
N SER A 312 -11.39 -16.44 44.55
CA SER A 312 -10.06 -16.29 43.99
C SER A 312 -10.21 -15.58 42.63
N PRO A 313 -9.36 -14.60 42.27
CA PRO A 313 -9.40 -14.03 40.94
C PRO A 313 -9.13 -15.17 39.95
N GLU A 314 -10.17 -15.70 39.31
CA GLU A 314 -10.01 -16.70 38.27
C GLU A 314 -9.11 -16.09 37.19
N PRO A 315 -7.94 -16.70 36.89
CA PRO A 315 -7.12 -16.30 35.76
C PRO A 315 -7.78 -16.79 34.47
N GLY A 316 -8.97 -16.28 34.16
CA GLY A 316 -9.77 -16.62 32.97
C GLY A 316 -9.24 -16.01 31.66
N GLY A 317 -8.06 -15.39 31.68
CA GLY A 317 -7.36 -15.01 30.47
C GLY A 317 -6.46 -16.15 30.02
N PHE A 318 -6.91 -16.98 29.07
CA PHE A 318 -6.01 -17.89 28.36
C PHE A 318 -4.74 -17.13 27.95
N PRO A 319 -3.54 -17.71 28.10
CA PRO A 319 -2.31 -17.05 27.70
C PRO A 319 -2.42 -16.68 26.22
N VAL A 320 -2.43 -15.38 25.97
CA VAL A 320 -2.55 -14.82 24.63
C VAL A 320 -1.24 -15.08 23.92
N ASP A 321 -1.23 -16.03 22.97
CA ASP A 321 -0.08 -16.32 22.13
C ASP A 321 0.23 -15.11 21.22
N ALA A 322 1.15 -14.28 21.69
CA ALA A 322 1.55 -13.03 21.04
C ALA A 322 2.13 -13.29 19.64
N ASP A 323 2.84 -14.40 19.45
CA ASP A 323 3.46 -14.76 18.17
C ASP A 323 2.41 -15.15 17.14
N ARG A 324 1.39 -15.91 17.56
CA ARG A 324 0.25 -16.26 16.71
C ARG A 324 -0.54 -15.02 16.29
N ILE A 325 -0.81 -14.11 17.22
CA ILE A 325 -1.52 -12.85 16.91
C ILE A 325 -0.68 -11.97 15.98
N ALA A 326 0.64 -11.88 16.20
CA ALA A 326 1.53 -11.12 15.32
C ALA A 326 1.56 -11.71 13.90
N ALA A 327 1.60 -13.04 13.76
CA ALA A 327 1.53 -13.70 12.45
C ALA A 327 0.17 -13.47 11.76
N GLN A 328 -0.91 -13.46 12.53
CA GLN A 328 -2.26 -13.20 12.05
C GLN A 328 -2.45 -11.75 11.59
N ALA A 329 -1.90 -10.79 12.34
CA ALA A 329 -1.88 -9.38 11.98
C ALA A 329 -1.04 -9.11 10.72
N ARG A 330 0.13 -9.74 10.60
CA ARG A 330 0.95 -9.66 9.37
C ARG A 330 0.18 -10.16 8.14
N ARG A 331 -0.49 -11.30 8.23
CA ARG A 331 -1.34 -11.81 7.14
C ARG A 331 -2.49 -10.87 6.81
N GLY A 332 -3.15 -10.27 7.81
CA GLY A 332 -4.17 -9.24 7.57
C GLY A 332 -3.62 -8.00 6.86
N HIS A 333 -2.40 -7.59 7.18
CA HIS A 333 -1.75 -6.47 6.49
C HIS A 333 -1.42 -6.80 5.03
N GLU A 334 -0.89 -7.99 4.76
CA GLU A 334 -0.60 -8.47 3.40
C GLU A 334 -1.87 -8.61 2.55
N MET A 335 -2.94 -9.19 3.11
CA MET A 335 -4.24 -9.29 2.43
C MET A 335 -4.83 -7.91 2.14
N LEU A 336 -4.75 -6.97 3.08
CA LEU A 336 -5.19 -5.60 2.86
C LEU A 336 -4.40 -4.92 1.74
N LEU A 337 -3.07 -5.06 1.75
CA LEU A 337 -2.21 -4.52 0.70
C LEU A 337 -2.57 -5.10 -0.67
N GLY A 338 -2.81 -6.41 -0.75
CA GLY A 338 -3.23 -7.06 -1.98
C GLY A 338 -4.59 -6.58 -2.48
N LEU A 339 -5.59 -6.47 -1.60
CA LEU A 339 -6.91 -5.96 -1.99
C LEU A 339 -6.86 -4.48 -2.42
N VAL A 340 -6.09 -3.64 -1.72
CA VAL A 340 -5.90 -2.23 -2.09
C VAL A 340 -5.19 -2.14 -3.44
N GLY A 341 -4.11 -2.90 -3.64
CA GLY A 341 -3.40 -2.97 -4.92
C GLY A 341 -4.29 -3.48 -6.06
N GLY A 342 -5.18 -4.43 -5.77
CA GLY A 342 -6.16 -4.94 -6.73
C GLY A 342 -7.19 -3.89 -7.14
N CYS A 343 -7.80 -3.20 -6.17
CA CYS A 343 -8.71 -2.07 -6.46
C CYS A 343 -8.00 -0.97 -7.25
N ALA A 344 -6.76 -0.63 -6.87
CA ALA A 344 -5.94 0.36 -7.54
C ALA A 344 -5.70 -0.02 -9.02
N ALA A 345 -5.36 -1.28 -9.30
CA ALA A 345 -5.19 -1.79 -10.66
C ALA A 345 -6.51 -1.80 -11.46
N VAL A 346 -7.65 -2.15 -10.85
CA VAL A 346 -8.97 -2.06 -11.51
C VAL A 346 -9.30 -0.62 -11.89
N VAL A 347 -9.00 0.35 -11.03
CA VAL A 347 -9.20 1.78 -11.33
C VAL A 347 -8.30 2.24 -12.47
N VAL A 348 -7.02 1.84 -12.47
CA VAL A 348 -6.10 2.15 -13.58
C VAL A 348 -6.57 1.54 -14.91
N GLY A 349 -6.98 0.27 -14.90
CA GLY A 349 -7.52 -0.39 -16.09
C GLY A 349 -8.81 0.28 -16.60
N SER A 350 -9.70 0.66 -15.68
CA SER A 350 -10.93 1.39 -16.03
C SER A 350 -10.62 2.79 -16.57
N ALA A 351 -9.65 3.50 -15.98
CA ALA A 351 -9.20 4.82 -16.44
C ALA A 351 -8.55 4.75 -17.82
N ALA A 352 -7.81 3.68 -18.15
CA ALA A 352 -7.31 3.44 -19.50
C ALA A 352 -8.47 3.35 -20.51
N VAL A 353 -9.48 2.52 -20.24
CA VAL A 353 -10.63 2.39 -21.15
C VAL A 353 -11.42 3.69 -21.27
N LEU A 354 -11.69 4.36 -20.16
CA LEU A 354 -12.48 5.59 -20.11
C LEU A 354 -11.73 6.79 -20.72
N GLY A 355 -10.42 6.92 -20.47
CA GLY A 355 -9.59 8.02 -20.97
C GLY A 355 -9.41 7.99 -22.49
N PHE A 356 -9.28 6.78 -23.05
CA PHE A 356 -9.19 6.58 -24.50
C PHE A 356 -10.57 6.54 -25.18
N SER A 357 -11.67 6.54 -24.43
CA SER A 357 -13.02 6.60 -24.99
C SER A 357 -13.31 7.96 -25.64
N GLY A 358 -14.21 7.98 -26.63
CA GLY A 358 -14.76 9.20 -27.23
C GLY A 358 -15.84 9.88 -26.37
N ASN A 359 -16.18 9.34 -25.20
CA ASN A 359 -17.26 9.84 -24.36
C ASN A 359 -16.73 10.86 -23.34
N VAL A 360 -17.26 12.09 -23.38
CA VAL A 360 -16.91 13.17 -22.44
C VAL A 360 -17.19 12.77 -20.99
N TRP A 361 -18.32 12.13 -20.72
CA TRP A 361 -18.67 11.65 -19.39
C TRP A 361 -17.70 10.58 -18.90
N GLY A 362 -17.19 9.74 -19.81
CA GLY A 362 -16.19 8.72 -19.50
C GLY A 362 -14.86 9.35 -19.08
N ARG A 363 -14.42 10.37 -19.82
CA ARG A 363 -13.21 11.15 -19.50
C ARG A 363 -13.32 11.89 -18.17
N LEU A 364 -14.49 12.47 -17.87
CA LEU A 364 -14.76 13.10 -16.57
C LEU A 364 -14.77 12.08 -15.42
N LEU A 365 -15.34 10.89 -15.65
CA LEU A 365 -15.32 9.81 -14.67
C LEU A 365 -13.89 9.31 -14.41
N ALA A 366 -13.05 9.18 -15.45
CA ALA A 366 -11.64 8.83 -15.30
C ALA A 366 -10.87 9.88 -14.47
N LEU A 367 -11.13 11.17 -14.72
CA LEU A 367 -10.55 12.26 -13.93
C LEU A 367 -10.98 12.18 -12.46
N ALA A 368 -12.28 12.04 -12.22
CA ALA A 368 -12.84 11.95 -10.87
C ALA A 368 -12.30 10.72 -10.13
N ALA A 369 -12.18 9.57 -10.80
CA ALA A 369 -11.61 8.36 -10.22
C ALA A 369 -10.12 8.50 -9.88
N GLY A 370 -9.33 9.13 -10.76
CA GLY A 370 -7.91 9.40 -10.52
C GLY A 370 -7.69 10.34 -9.35
N LEU A 371 -8.43 11.47 -9.30
CA LEU A 371 -8.38 12.42 -8.19
C LEU A 371 -8.87 11.80 -6.87
N ALA A 372 -9.93 10.99 -6.91
CA ALA A 372 -10.43 10.27 -5.74
C ALA A 372 -9.37 9.29 -5.20
N MET A 373 -8.63 8.58 -6.06
CA MET A 373 -7.52 7.75 -5.62
C MET A 373 -6.41 8.57 -4.96
N LEU A 374 -6.00 9.70 -5.55
CA LEU A 374 -4.99 10.56 -4.92
C LEU A 374 -5.41 11.03 -3.51
N LEU A 375 -6.68 11.38 -3.31
CA LEU A 375 -7.21 11.80 -2.00
C LEU A 375 -7.31 10.63 -1.01
N ARG A 376 -7.65 9.43 -1.50
CA ARG A 376 -7.72 8.20 -0.70
C ARG A 376 -6.37 7.75 -0.14
N ALA A 377 -5.25 8.27 -0.65
CA ALA A 377 -3.94 8.05 -0.05
C ALA A 377 -3.91 8.44 1.44
N ARG A 378 -4.74 9.41 1.87
CA ARG A 378 -4.85 9.82 3.29
C ARG A 378 -5.52 8.80 4.20
N LEU A 379 -6.27 7.84 3.65
CA LEU A 379 -6.95 6.81 4.43
C LEU A 379 -5.96 5.78 5.01
N PHE A 380 -4.79 5.65 4.38
CA PHE A 380 -3.81 4.63 4.73
C PHE A 380 -2.60 5.26 5.44
N ARG A 381 -2.10 4.55 6.46
CA ARG A 381 -0.90 4.98 7.21
C ARG A 381 0.38 4.33 6.71
N TYR A 382 0.29 3.17 6.06
CA TYR A 382 1.44 2.39 5.63
C TYR A 382 1.91 2.80 4.23
N THR A 383 3.23 2.97 4.08
CA THR A 383 3.86 3.46 2.85
C THR A 383 3.52 2.63 1.62
N SER A 384 3.45 1.31 1.74
CA SER A 384 3.08 0.40 0.64
C SER A 384 1.66 0.65 0.11
N GLN A 385 0.69 0.78 1.02
CA GLN A 385 -0.72 1.03 0.68
C GLN A 385 -0.90 2.43 0.08
N VAL A 386 -0.25 3.42 0.68
CA VAL A 386 -0.22 4.81 0.18
C VAL A 386 0.39 4.85 -1.22
N ALA A 387 1.52 4.17 -1.44
CA ALA A 387 2.19 4.12 -2.74
C ALA A 387 1.30 3.48 -3.81
N CYS A 388 0.63 2.35 -3.52
CA CYS A 388 -0.30 1.71 -4.48
C CYS A 388 -1.40 2.67 -4.96
N VAL A 389 -2.05 3.36 -4.01
CA VAL A 389 -3.16 4.27 -4.30
C VAL A 389 -2.68 5.55 -4.98
N LEU A 390 -1.54 6.09 -4.56
CA LEU A 390 -0.92 7.27 -5.16
C LEU A 390 -0.49 6.99 -6.61
N VAL A 391 0.23 5.89 -6.86
CA VAL A 391 0.66 5.49 -8.20
C VAL A 391 -0.54 5.23 -9.10
N ALA A 392 -1.60 4.62 -8.60
CA ALA A 392 -2.83 4.42 -9.37
C ALA A 392 -3.56 5.72 -9.69
N GLY A 393 -3.62 6.67 -8.75
CA GLY A 393 -4.19 8.00 -8.99
C GLY A 393 -3.42 8.77 -10.06
N ILE A 394 -2.08 8.80 -9.95
CA ILE A 394 -1.20 9.42 -10.95
C ILE A 394 -1.36 8.72 -12.30
N GLY A 395 -1.32 7.38 -12.31
CA GLY A 395 -1.46 6.57 -13.52
C GLY A 395 -2.80 6.79 -14.22
N ALA A 396 -3.91 6.86 -13.48
CA ALA A 396 -5.23 7.14 -14.04
C ALA A 396 -5.31 8.54 -14.70
N VAL A 397 -4.76 9.56 -14.05
CA VAL A 397 -4.69 10.92 -14.63
C VAL A 397 -3.76 10.96 -15.84
N ALA A 398 -2.62 10.29 -15.79
CA ALA A 398 -1.68 10.20 -16.91
C ALA A 398 -2.31 9.50 -18.12
N LEU A 399 -3.02 8.39 -17.91
CA LEU A 399 -3.76 7.67 -18.97
C LEU A 399 -4.87 8.52 -19.58
N LEU A 400 -5.57 9.32 -18.77
CA LEU A 400 -6.54 10.29 -19.28
C LEU A 400 -5.88 11.35 -20.15
N ILE A 401 -4.78 11.97 -19.70
CA ILE A 401 -4.04 12.99 -20.48
C ILE A 401 -3.52 12.38 -21.79
N LEU A 402 -3.02 11.15 -21.73
CA LEU A 402 -2.54 10.43 -22.90
C LEU A 402 -3.68 10.12 -23.87
N GLY A 403 -4.83 9.64 -23.38
CA GLY A 403 -6.03 9.40 -24.19
C GLY A 403 -6.57 10.68 -24.84
N LEU A 404 -6.59 11.80 -24.12
CA LEU A 404 -6.96 13.11 -24.67
C LEU A 404 -5.97 13.57 -25.76
N SER A 405 -4.67 13.33 -25.57
CA SER A 405 -3.62 13.74 -26.52
C SER A 405 -3.63 12.88 -27.79
N LEU A 406 -3.75 11.55 -27.65
CA LEU A 406 -3.63 10.61 -28.77
C LEU A 406 -4.94 10.45 -29.57
N ASN A 407 -6.11 10.69 -28.96
CA ASN A 407 -7.41 10.59 -29.63
C ASN A 407 -8.13 11.96 -29.70
N PRO A 408 -7.71 12.85 -30.62
CA PRO A 408 -8.42 14.09 -30.87
C PRO A 408 -9.85 13.86 -31.41
N PRO A 409 -10.82 14.75 -31.12
CA PRO A 409 -12.15 14.69 -31.69
C PRO A 409 -12.09 14.60 -33.22
N THR A 410 -12.81 13.63 -33.79
CA THR A 410 -12.77 13.33 -35.23
C THR A 410 -13.21 14.52 -36.08
N ASP A 411 -14.07 15.38 -35.56
CA ASP A 411 -14.60 16.52 -36.29
C ASP A 411 -13.52 17.59 -36.50
N LEU A 412 -12.68 17.83 -35.49
CA LEU A 412 -11.53 18.73 -35.59
C LEU A 412 -10.47 18.22 -36.56
N VAL A 413 -10.21 16.91 -36.55
CA VAL A 413 -9.26 16.30 -37.50
C VAL A 413 -9.80 16.37 -38.94
N ARG A 414 -11.11 16.17 -39.12
CA ARG A 414 -11.77 16.31 -40.44
C ARG A 414 -11.77 17.75 -40.92
N GLU A 415 -11.98 18.73 -40.05
CA GLU A 415 -11.91 20.16 -40.37
C GLU A 415 -10.49 20.54 -40.82
N LEU A 416 -9.46 20.14 -40.08
CA LEU A 416 -8.06 20.33 -40.49
C LEU A 416 -7.79 19.68 -41.86
N ALA A 417 -8.21 18.43 -42.05
CA ALA A 417 -7.96 17.70 -43.29
C ALA A 417 -8.72 18.25 -44.51
N ARG A 418 -9.90 18.86 -44.31
CA ARG A 418 -10.72 19.41 -45.41
C ARG A 418 -10.44 20.88 -45.70
N TYR A 419 -10.27 21.70 -44.66
CA TYR A 419 -10.21 23.16 -44.77
C TYR A 419 -8.81 23.72 -44.49
N GLY A 420 -7.88 22.91 -43.98
CA GLY A 420 -6.54 23.36 -43.59
C GLY A 420 -6.53 24.28 -42.36
N ASP A 421 -7.67 24.43 -41.67
CA ASP A 421 -7.80 25.29 -40.51
C ASP A 421 -7.37 24.54 -39.24
N SER A 422 -6.28 25.00 -38.61
CA SER A 422 -5.77 24.46 -37.35
C SER A 422 -6.30 25.19 -36.12
N GLY A 423 -7.06 26.29 -36.27
CA GLY A 423 -7.39 27.19 -35.17
C GLY A 423 -8.06 26.50 -33.98
N SER A 424 -9.04 25.63 -34.23
CA SER A 424 -9.75 24.89 -33.19
C SER A 424 -8.87 23.82 -32.49
N LEU A 425 -7.90 23.24 -33.22
CA LEU A 425 -6.92 22.32 -32.65
C LEU A 425 -5.88 23.08 -31.81
N ASP A 426 -5.45 24.25 -32.25
CA ASP A 426 -4.50 25.11 -31.54
C ASP A 426 -5.09 25.63 -30.23
N ILE A 427 -6.37 26.03 -30.22
CA ILE A 427 -7.07 26.39 -28.98
C ILE A 427 -7.10 25.21 -28.01
N ARG A 428 -7.38 24.01 -28.52
CA ARG A 428 -7.42 22.78 -27.70
C ARG A 428 -6.04 22.42 -27.14
N THR A 429 -4.97 22.54 -27.91
CA THR A 429 -3.61 22.26 -27.45
C THR A 429 -3.17 23.28 -26.41
N VAL A 430 -3.50 24.57 -26.60
CA VAL A 430 -3.26 25.62 -25.60
C VAL A 430 -4.00 25.31 -24.29
N TRP A 431 -5.30 25.01 -24.35
CA TRP A 431 -6.07 24.68 -23.14
C TRP A 431 -5.58 23.41 -22.44
N LEU A 432 -5.29 22.36 -23.19
CA LEU A 432 -4.83 21.09 -22.61
C LEU A 432 -3.42 21.23 -22.01
N SER A 433 -2.50 21.89 -22.69
CA SER A 433 -1.15 22.15 -22.17
C SER A 433 -1.19 23.08 -20.94
N ALA A 434 -2.03 24.13 -20.95
CA ALA A 434 -2.22 25.00 -19.79
C ALA A 434 -2.82 24.25 -18.59
N ALA A 435 -3.82 23.38 -18.80
CA ALA A 435 -4.41 22.56 -17.75
C ALA A 435 -3.39 21.56 -17.15
N VAL A 436 -2.59 20.91 -17.99
CA VAL A 436 -1.53 20.00 -17.55
C VAL A 436 -0.44 20.75 -16.79
N ALA A 437 -0.01 21.90 -17.29
CA ALA A 437 0.99 22.76 -16.62
C ALA A 437 0.48 23.25 -15.26
N ALA A 438 -0.78 23.68 -15.18
CA ALA A 438 -1.42 24.08 -13.92
C ALA A 438 -1.50 22.92 -12.92
N GLY A 439 -1.88 21.71 -13.38
CA GLY A 439 -1.89 20.51 -12.56
C GLY A 439 -0.50 20.12 -12.05
N ALA A 440 0.51 20.17 -12.91
CA ALA A 440 1.91 19.92 -12.55
C ALA A 440 2.43 20.94 -11.53
N ALA A 441 2.14 22.22 -11.75
CA ALA A 441 2.50 23.29 -10.82
C ALA A 441 1.81 23.10 -9.45
N LEU A 442 0.53 22.72 -9.43
CA LEU A 442 -0.21 22.45 -8.20
C LEU A 442 0.38 21.26 -7.42
N LEU A 443 0.61 20.11 -8.09
CA LEU A 443 1.20 18.93 -7.45
C LEU A 443 2.61 19.21 -6.93
N THR A 444 3.41 19.97 -7.69
CA THR A 444 4.76 20.38 -7.28
C THR A 444 4.70 21.33 -6.06
N ALA A 445 3.80 22.32 -6.08
CA ALA A 445 3.60 23.23 -4.96
C ALA A 445 3.17 22.47 -3.69
N ILE A 446 2.23 21.52 -3.84
CA ILE A 446 1.80 20.63 -2.75
C ILE A 446 2.99 19.85 -2.17
N GLY A 447 3.80 19.21 -3.03
CA GLY A 447 4.96 18.42 -2.62
C GLY A 447 6.06 19.24 -1.94
N LEU A 448 6.22 20.51 -2.31
CA LEU A 448 7.25 21.39 -1.74
C LEU A 448 6.78 22.13 -0.47
N ILE A 449 5.51 22.52 -0.41
CA ILE A 449 4.99 23.41 0.65
C ILE A 449 4.45 22.61 1.84
N ILE A 450 3.65 21.57 1.59
CA ILE A 450 2.92 20.86 2.67
C ILE A 450 3.87 20.20 3.67
N PRO A 451 4.93 19.47 3.26
CA PRO A 451 5.84 18.84 4.23
C PRO A 451 6.57 19.84 5.14
N ARG A 452 6.77 21.09 4.69
CA ARG A 452 7.49 22.14 5.43
C ARG A 452 6.58 22.95 6.34
N LYS A 453 5.41 23.35 5.85
CA LYS A 453 4.50 24.26 6.57
C LYS A 453 3.36 23.55 7.29
N GLY A 454 3.14 22.28 6.99
CA GLY A 454 1.93 21.57 7.39
C GLY A 454 0.69 22.04 6.62
N LEU A 455 -0.41 21.30 6.80
CA LEU A 455 -1.73 21.68 6.28
C LEU A 455 -2.49 22.43 7.36
N SER A 456 -3.03 23.61 7.04
CA SER A 456 -3.92 24.30 7.97
C SER A 456 -5.25 23.56 8.10
N PRO A 457 -5.98 23.69 9.24
CA PRO A 457 -7.26 23.02 9.43
C PRO A 457 -8.31 23.34 8.34
N PHE A 458 -8.25 24.56 7.80
CA PHE A 458 -9.12 24.97 6.69
C PHE A 458 -8.87 24.13 5.43
N TRP A 459 -7.60 23.97 5.02
CA TRP A 459 -7.25 23.17 3.84
C TRP A 459 -7.50 21.68 4.06
N GLY A 460 -7.29 21.17 5.28
CA GLY A 460 -7.68 19.81 5.64
C GLY A 460 -9.17 19.56 5.41
N ARG A 461 -10.03 20.44 5.93
CA ARG A 461 -11.48 20.33 5.78
C ARG A 461 -11.95 20.55 4.34
N LEU A 462 -11.33 21.45 3.58
CA LEU A 462 -11.64 21.64 2.17
C LEU A 462 -11.33 20.38 1.35
N LEU A 463 -10.21 19.70 1.65
CA LEU A 463 -9.87 18.42 1.01
C LEU A 463 -10.89 17.34 1.37
N ASP A 464 -11.37 17.28 2.62
CA ASP A 464 -12.40 16.32 3.04
C ASP A 464 -13.73 16.54 2.27
N LEU A 465 -14.13 17.80 2.09
CA LEU A 465 -15.31 18.16 1.31
C LEU A 465 -15.12 17.84 -0.18
N THR A 466 -13.93 18.10 -0.72
CA THR A 466 -13.59 17.81 -2.11
C THR A 466 -13.58 16.31 -2.38
N GLU A 467 -13.01 15.52 -1.46
CA GLU A 467 -13.04 14.06 -1.51
C GLU A 467 -14.47 13.53 -1.51
N SER A 468 -15.31 14.05 -0.60
CA SER A 468 -16.72 13.66 -0.49
C SER A 468 -17.50 14.01 -1.77
N ALA A 469 -17.29 15.20 -2.32
CA ALA A 469 -17.91 15.64 -3.57
C ALA A 469 -17.48 14.78 -4.77
N LEU A 470 -16.19 14.46 -4.88
CA LEU A 470 -15.66 13.58 -5.93
C LEU A 470 -16.27 12.18 -5.83
N LEU A 471 -16.28 11.58 -4.64
CA LEU A 471 -16.87 10.25 -4.42
C LEU A 471 -18.37 10.24 -4.75
N LEU A 472 -19.10 11.28 -4.35
CA LEU A 472 -20.53 11.40 -4.65
C LEU A 472 -20.78 11.59 -6.16
N SER A 473 -19.88 12.27 -6.87
CA SER A 473 -19.99 12.50 -8.32
C SER A 473 -19.77 11.24 -9.18
N LEU A 474 -19.16 10.19 -8.65
CA LEU A 474 -18.87 8.96 -9.40
C LEU A 474 -20.14 8.26 -9.90
N VAL A 475 -21.19 8.23 -9.07
CA VAL A 475 -22.48 7.60 -9.40
C VAL A 475 -23.19 8.32 -10.55
N PRO A 476 -23.47 9.64 -10.50
CA PRO A 476 -24.11 10.33 -11.62
C PRO A 476 -23.24 10.32 -12.87
N LEU A 477 -21.91 10.42 -12.77
CA LEU A 477 -21.03 10.29 -13.93
C LEU A 477 -21.12 8.89 -14.57
N CYS A 478 -21.16 7.83 -13.77
CA CYS A 478 -21.39 6.47 -14.27
C CYS A 478 -22.72 6.34 -15.01
N LEU A 479 -23.81 6.86 -14.43
CA LEU A 479 -25.14 6.86 -15.07
C LEU A 479 -25.16 7.66 -16.38
N ALA A 480 -24.40 8.76 -16.45
CA ALA A 480 -24.24 9.56 -17.67
C ALA A 480 -23.49 8.78 -18.76
N VAL A 481 -22.45 8.02 -18.41
CA VAL A 481 -21.73 7.16 -19.37
C VAL A 481 -22.62 6.04 -19.91
N LEU A 482 -23.56 5.55 -19.10
CA LEU A 482 -24.52 4.50 -19.48
C LEU A 482 -25.76 5.05 -20.23
N ASP A 483 -25.77 6.34 -20.58
CA ASP A 483 -26.88 7.04 -21.25
C ASP A 483 -28.23 6.97 -20.51
N VAL A 484 -28.21 6.73 -19.19
CA VAL A 484 -29.44 6.58 -18.40
C VAL A 484 -30.26 7.87 -18.39
N PHE A 485 -29.62 9.03 -18.28
CA PHE A 485 -30.31 10.32 -18.32
C PHE A 485 -30.95 10.62 -19.68
N ALA A 486 -30.29 10.24 -20.77
CA ALA A 486 -30.83 10.41 -22.12
C ALA A 486 -32.07 9.52 -22.33
N ARG A 487 -32.01 8.26 -21.87
CA ARG A 487 -33.16 7.33 -21.90
C ARG A 487 -34.31 7.82 -21.04
N ALA A 488 -34.04 8.32 -19.84
CA ALA A 488 -35.07 8.87 -18.95
C ALA A 488 -35.77 10.09 -19.58
N ARG A 489 -35.00 11.00 -20.20
CA ARG A 489 -35.55 12.16 -20.91
C ARG A 489 -36.42 11.76 -22.09
N ALA A 490 -36.00 10.75 -22.86
CA ALA A 490 -36.74 10.22 -24.00
C ALA A 490 -38.05 9.52 -23.63
N LEU A 491 -38.23 9.08 -22.37
CA LEU A 491 -39.49 8.53 -21.87
C LEU A 491 -40.50 9.61 -21.48
N THR A 492 -40.03 10.84 -21.22
CA THR A 492 -40.87 11.98 -20.81
C THR A 492 -41.21 12.94 -21.94
N SER A 493 -40.54 12.81 -23.10
CA SER A 493 -40.83 13.52 -24.35
C SER A 493 -41.66 12.65 -25.27
#